data_AF-A0A349JL66-F1
#
_entry.id   AF-A0A349JL66-F1
#
_cell.length_a   1.000
_cell.length_b   1.000
_cell.length_c   1.000
_cell.angle_alpha   90.00
_cell.angle_beta   90.00
_cell.angle_gamma   90.00
#
_symmetry.space_group_name_H-M   'P 1'
#
loop_
_entity.id
_entity.type
_entity.pdbx_description
1 polymer ?
#
loop_
_entity_poly.entity_id
_entity_poly.type
_entity_poly.pdbx_seq_one_letter_code
_entity_poly.pdbx_strand_id
1 'polypeptide(L)' 'MKRISEINPLGEGRPNPSEEEREKLRMERLQREKEAGYQKLVELCCLGEYDMAKQLANRNFNWGYEIVDGIVMERMD' A
#
# COMPACT_ATOMS: atom_id res chain seq x y z
N MET A 1 -11.83 -40.24 7.32
CA MET A 1 -11.14 -38.96 7.60
C MET A 1 -9.80 -39.00 6.88
N LYS A 2 -9.56 -38.09 5.93
CA LYS A 2 -8.31 -38.07 5.13
C LYS A 2 -7.22 -37.30 5.89
N ARG A 3 -5.97 -37.78 5.82
CA ARG A 3 -4.82 -37.14 6.49
C ARG A 3 -4.42 -35.89 5.73
N ILE A 4 -4.06 -34.82 6.45
CA ILE A 4 -3.72 -33.49 5.91
C ILE A 4 -2.56 -33.56 4.88
N SER A 5 -1.75 -34.62 4.91
CA SER A 5 -0.68 -34.90 3.95
C SER A 5 -1.15 -35.29 2.53
N GLU A 6 -2.44 -35.53 2.32
CA GLU A 6 -3.02 -35.87 1.00
C GLU A 6 -3.65 -34.65 0.30
N ILE A 7 -3.69 -33.49 0.96
CA ILE A 7 -4.10 -32.25 0.33
C ILE A 7 -2.88 -31.76 -0.44
N ASN A 8 -2.89 -31.92 -1.76
CA ASN A 8 -1.97 -31.22 -2.64
C ASN A 8 -2.47 -29.77 -2.70
N PRO A 9 -1.84 -28.79 -2.02
CA PRO A 9 -2.34 -27.40 -2.00
C PRO A 9 -2.21 -26.72 -3.36
N LEU A 10 -1.62 -27.41 -4.34
CA LEU A 10 -1.43 -27.03 -5.74
C LEU A 10 -2.40 -27.77 -6.68
N GLY A 11 -3.60 -28.13 -6.22
CA GLY A 11 -4.67 -28.52 -7.13
C GLY A 11 -4.90 -27.40 -8.15
N GLU A 12 -4.55 -27.67 -9.42
CA GLU A 12 -4.63 -26.75 -10.56
C GLU A 12 -4.20 -25.31 -10.22
N GLY A 13 -3.06 -25.20 -9.53
CA GLY A 13 -2.51 -23.92 -9.09
C GLY A 13 -2.17 -23.04 -10.30
N ARG A 14 -2.62 -21.77 -10.26
CA ARG A 14 -2.18 -20.75 -11.21
C ARG A 14 -0.66 -20.84 -11.38
N PRO A 15 -0.12 -20.79 -12.61
CA PRO A 15 1.32 -20.81 -12.81
C PRO A 15 1.96 -19.74 -11.93
N ASN A 16 3.10 -20.07 -11.32
CA ASN A 16 3.86 -19.11 -10.54
C ASN A 16 4.16 -17.90 -11.45
N PRO A 17 3.81 -16.67 -11.02
CA PRO A 17 4.01 -15.51 -11.87
C PRO A 17 5.49 -15.36 -12.20
N SER A 18 5.77 -14.97 -13.44
CA SER A 18 7.12 -14.64 -13.91
C SER A 18 7.71 -13.50 -13.08
N GLU A 19 9.03 -13.26 -13.16
CA GLU A 19 9.63 -12.11 -12.49
C GLU A 19 9.00 -10.79 -12.93
N GLU A 20 8.69 -10.65 -14.22
CA GLU A 20 7.97 -9.50 -14.78
C GLU A 20 6.55 -9.36 -14.19
N GLU A 21 5.81 -10.46 -14.08
CA GLU A 21 4.45 -10.44 -13.51
C GLU A 21 4.47 -10.13 -12.00
N ARG A 22 5.48 -10.61 -11.27
CA ARG A 22 5.68 -10.27 -9.85
C ARG A 22 5.97 -8.80 -9.67
N GLU A 23 6.81 -8.23 -10.52
CA GLU A 23 7.15 -6.81 -10.48
C GLU A 23 5.93 -5.94 -10.79
N LYS A 24 5.16 -6.29 -11.82
CA LYS A 24 3.89 -5.62 -12.13
C LYS A 24 2.92 -5.64 -10.96
N LEU A 25 2.75 -6.80 -10.31
CA LEU A 25 1.87 -6.93 -9.14
C LEU A 25 2.36 -6.09 -7.95
N ARG A 26 3.67 -5.97 -7.76
CA ARG A 26 4.25 -5.10 -6.72
C ARG A 26 3.96 -3.64 -7.01
N MET A 27 4.15 -3.19 -8.25
CA MET A 27 3.90 -1.81 -8.66
C MET A 27 2.41 -1.46 -8.55
N GLU A 28 1.52 -2.34 -8.99
CA GLU A 28 0.07 -2.14 -8.83
C GLU A 28 -0.34 -2.05 -7.36
N ARG A 29 0.26 -2.90 -6.51
CA ARG A 29 -0.01 -2.86 -5.08
C ARG A 29 0.48 -1.56 -4.46
N LEU A 30 1.70 -1.14 -4.78
CA LEU A 30 2.28 0.11 -4.29
C LEU A 30 1.43 1.31 -4.71
N GLN A 31 0.96 1.32 -5.95
CA GLN A 31 0.09 2.39 -6.46
C GLN A 31 -1.23 2.47 -5.69
N ARG A 32 -1.88 1.32 -5.44
CA ARG A 32 -3.11 1.30 -4.62
C ARG A 32 -2.87 1.74 -3.18
N GLU A 33 -1.75 1.33 -2.58
CA GLU A 33 -1.36 1.76 -1.24
C GLU A 33 -1.10 3.28 -1.20
N LYS A 34 -0.45 3.84 -2.23
CA LYS A 34 -0.23 5.29 -2.39
C LYS A 34 -1.56 6.05 -2.49
N GLU A 35 -2.48 5.63 -3.36
CA GLU A 35 -3.79 6.27 -3.52
C GLU A 35 -4.65 6.23 -2.26
N ALA A 36 -4.70 5.07 -1.58
CA ALA A 36 -5.40 4.93 -0.30
C ALA A 36 -4.75 5.78 0.80
N GLY A 37 -3.43 5.86 0.81
CA GLY A 37 -2.66 6.73 1.70
C GLY A 37 -3.01 8.20 1.51
N TYR A 38 -3.04 8.67 0.27
CA TYR A 38 -3.44 10.05 -0.07
C TYR A 38 -4.83 10.39 0.47
N GLN A 39 -5.84 9.55 0.20
CA GLN A 39 -7.20 9.78 0.68
C GLN A 39 -7.26 9.91 2.21
N LYS A 40 -6.54 9.06 2.93
CA LYS A 40 -6.51 9.07 4.39
C LYS A 40 -5.80 10.31 4.95
N LEU A 41 -4.73 10.76 4.29
CA LEU A 41 -4.05 12.00 4.66
C LEU A 41 -4.96 13.22 4.45
N VAL A 42 -5.69 13.27 3.33
CA VAL A 42 -6.67 14.33 3.06
C VAL A 42 -7.78 14.34 4.12
N GLU A 43 -8.32 13.18 4.47
CA GLU A 43 -9.35 13.06 5.51
C GLU A 43 -8.86 13.63 6.85
N LEU A 44 -7.66 13.25 7.28
CA LEU A 44 -7.06 13.78 8.51
C LEU A 44 -6.87 15.29 8.45
N CYS A 45 -6.38 15.82 7.31
CA CYS A 45 -6.27 17.26 7.11
C CYS A 45 -7.62 17.98 7.16
N CYS A 46 -8.68 17.40 6.58
CA CYS A 46 -10.03 17.95 6.65
C CYS A 46 -10.60 17.97 8.08
N LEU A 47 -10.21 17.01 8.92
CA LEU A 47 -10.59 16.94 10.32
C LEU A 47 -9.75 17.88 11.23
N GLY A 48 -8.72 18.52 10.69
CA GLY A 48 -7.77 19.33 11.47
C GLY A 48 -6.71 18.51 12.21
N GLU A 49 -6.65 17.20 11.98
CA GLU A 49 -5.73 16.26 12.62
C GLU A 49 -4.35 16.26 11.93
N TYR A 50 -3.75 17.44 11.81
CA TYR A 50 -2.52 17.65 11.01
C TYR A 50 -1.31 16.89 11.55
N ASP A 51 -1.15 16.80 12.87
CA ASP A 51 -0.06 16.05 13.48
C ASP A 51 -0.19 14.56 13.20
N MET A 52 -1.42 14.03 13.22
CA MET A 52 -1.69 12.64 12.87
C MET A 52 -1.42 12.38 11.39
N ALA A 53 -1.83 13.28 10.51
CA ALA A 53 -1.53 13.20 9.08
C ALA A 53 -0.01 13.20 8.84
N LYS A 54 0.74 14.09 9.51
CA LYS A 54 2.19 14.18 9.39
C LYS A 54 2.90 12.92 9.89
N GLN A 55 2.48 12.39 11.04
CA GLN A 55 3.01 11.13 11.55
C GLN A 55 2.72 9.96 10.61
N LEU A 56 1.51 9.90 10.05
CA LEU A 56 1.12 8.85 9.12
C LEU A 56 1.93 8.91 7.82
N ALA A 57 2.12 10.10 7.25
CA ALA A 57 2.95 10.32 6.06
C ALA A 57 4.42 9.92 6.32
N ASN A 58 4.96 10.26 7.49
CA ASN A 58 6.34 9.90 7.85
C ASN A 58 6.54 8.39 8.07
N ARG A 59 5.55 7.69 8.62
CA ARG A 59 5.59 6.23 8.77
C ARG A 59 5.49 5.50 7.43
N ASN A 60 4.84 6.11 6.45
CA ASN A 60 4.63 5.55 5.12
C ASN A 60 5.37 6.39 4.06
N PHE A 61 6.68 6.56 4.25
CA PHE A 61 7.53 7.35 3.36
C PHE A 61 7.41 6.90 1.88
N ASN A 62 7.20 5.60 1.67
CA ASN A 62 7.02 4.99 0.35
C ASN A 62 5.80 5.52 -0.44
N TRP A 63 4.84 6.19 0.22
CA TRP A 63 3.75 6.85 -0.49
C TRP A 63 4.20 8.14 -1.20
N GLY A 64 5.35 8.70 -0.83
CA GLY A 64 5.89 9.92 -1.47
C GLY A 64 5.06 11.17 -1.17
N TYR A 65 4.39 11.22 -0.02
CA TYR A 65 3.64 12.39 0.42
C TYR A 65 4.23 13.00 1.69
N GLU A 66 3.93 14.28 1.88
CA GLU A 66 4.17 15.02 3.10
C GLU A 66 3.02 15.98 3.41
N ILE A 67 2.97 16.45 4.66
CA ILE A 67 1.96 17.42 5.11
C ILE A 67 2.65 18.76 5.34
N VAL A 68 2.24 19.76 4.56
CA VAL A 68 2.74 21.14 4.64
C VAL A 68 1.55 22.06 4.85
N ASP A 69 1.56 22.80 5.96
CA ASP A 69 0.48 23.72 6.36
C ASP A 69 -0.93 23.10 6.31
N GLY A 70 -1.02 21.82 6.68
CA GLY A 70 -2.28 21.07 6.67
C GLY A 70 -2.74 20.62 5.28
N ILE A 71 -1.88 20.70 4.26
CA ILE A 71 -2.13 20.25 2.89
C ILE A 71 -1.24 19.06 2.57
N VAL A 72 -1.81 18.07 1.87
CA VAL A 72 -1.05 16.92 1.36
C VAL A 72 -0.31 17.35 0.10
N MET A 73 1.02 17.23 0.10
CA MET A 73 1.88 17.49 -1.06
C MET A 73 2.71 16.26 -1.42
N GLU A 74 3.12 16.17 -2.70
CA GLU A 74 4.16 15.22 -3.08
C GLU A 74 5.51 15.65 -2.51
N ARG A 75 6.24 14.69 -1.96
CA ARG A 75 7.57 14.91 -1.42
C ARG A 75 8.54 15.13 -2.57
N MET A 76 9.22 16.27 -2.56
CA MET A 76 10.36 16.52 -3.45
C MET A 76 11.62 16.05 -2.70
N ASP A 77 12.19 14.93 -3.13
CA ASP A 77 13.50 14.44 -2.66
C ASP A 77 14.64 15.40 -3.06
#